data_AF-A0A0C9VFT1-F1
#
_entry.id   AF-A0A0C9VFT1-F1
#
_cell.length_a   1.000
_cell.length_b   1.000
_cell.length_c   1.000
_cell.angle_alpha   90.00
_cell.angle_beta   90.00
_cell.angle_gamma   90.00
#
_symmetry.space_group_name_H-M   'P 1'
#
loop_
_entity.id
_entity.type
_entity.pdbx_description
1 polymer ?
#
loop_
_entity_poly.entity_id
_entity_poly.type
_entity_poly.pdbx_seq_one_letter_code
_entity_poly.pdbx_strand_id
1 'polypeptide(L)'
;RLLVYSDSLDFVEMFHSLRAREGYNELLLFVTALLIDNRISLRVCHVAGVNNPVADALSRALFDLAPQLVPGISIGHFSPPTCALGEETK
;
A
#
# COMPACT_ATOMS: atom_id res chain seq x y z
N ARG A 1 8.48 5.07 -13.09
CA ARG A 1 9.09 5.37 -11.76
C ARG A 1 7.94 5.63 -10.81
N LEU A 2 7.97 5.09 -9.60
CA LEU A 2 6.91 5.19 -8.60
C LEU A 2 7.51 5.68 -7.27
N LEU A 3 6.87 6.66 -6.64
CA LEU A 3 7.23 7.15 -5.32
C LEU A 3 6.05 6.93 -4.38
N VAL A 4 6.31 6.27 -3.25
CA VAL A 4 5.32 5.98 -2.22
C VAL A 4 5.75 6.67 -0.93
N TYR A 5 4.86 7.49 -0.38
CA TYR A 5 5.01 8.05 0.96
C TYR A 5 4.25 7.18 1.96
N SER A 6 4.89 6.86 3.07
CA SER A 6 4.29 6.09 4.16
C SER A 6 4.80 6.59 5.50
N ASP A 7 3.94 6.57 6.53
CA ASP A 7 4.31 6.84 7.91
C ASP A 7 4.74 5.57 8.67
N SER A 8 4.68 4.41 8.02
CA SER A 8 5.21 3.16 8.56
C SER A 8 6.72 3.06 8.31
N LEU A 9 7.51 3.24 9.36
CA LEU A 9 8.96 2.99 9.32
C LEU A 9 9.27 1.52 8.97
N ASP A 10 8.46 0.58 9.42
CA ASP A 10 8.62 -0.85 9.10
C ASP A 10 8.51 -1.10 7.60
N PHE A 11 7.54 -0.46 6.94
CA PHE A 11 7.36 -0.56 5.50
C PHE A 11 8.49 0.11 4.72
N VAL A 12 8.91 1.31 5.15
CA VAL A 12 10.04 2.03 4.53
C VAL A 12 11.31 1.21 4.62
N GLU A 13 11.64 0.69 5.80
CA GLU A 13 12.84 -0.11 6.04
C GLU A 13 12.82 -1.43 5.25
N MET A 14 11.65 -2.08 5.16
CA MET A 14 11.49 -3.31 4.39
C MET A 14 11.86 -3.14 2.92
N PHE A 15 11.38 -2.06 2.28
CA PHE A 15 11.69 -1.78 0.86
C PHE A 15 13.05 -1.12 0.66
N HIS A 16 13.59 -0.43 1.67
CA HIS A 16 14.94 0.13 1.62
C HIS A 16 16.00 -0.97 1.69
N SER A 17 15.85 -1.90 2.63
CA SER A 17 16.80 -2.99 2.88
C SER A 17 16.54 -4.24 2.03
N LEU A 18 15.39 -4.33 1.37
CA LEU A 18 14.88 -5.54 0.73
C LEU A 18 14.85 -6.74 1.69
N ARG A 19 14.51 -6.49 2.95
CA ARG A 19 14.39 -7.49 4.00
C ARG A 19 13.06 -7.33 4.73
N ALA A 20 12.27 -8.40 4.75
CA ALA A 20 10.99 -8.41 5.45
C ALA A 20 11.12 -9.03 6.85
N ARG A 21 10.17 -8.69 7.73
CA ARG A 21 9.94 -9.43 8.98
C ARG A 21 9.39 -10.82 8.66
N GLU A 22 9.45 -11.71 9.65
CA GLU A 22 8.86 -13.05 9.54
C GLU A 22 7.39 -12.95 9.11
N GLY A 23 6.99 -13.81 8.16
CA GLY A 23 5.65 -13.81 7.56
C GLY A 23 5.47 -12.90 6.33
N TYR A 24 6.41 -12.00 6.02
CA TYR A 24 6.25 -11.02 4.94
C TYR A 24 7.18 -11.21 3.73
N ASN A 25 8.10 -12.18 3.78
CA ASN A 25 9.06 -12.41 2.69
C ASN A 25 8.39 -12.73 1.35
N GLU A 26 7.35 -13.56 1.36
CA GLU A 26 6.59 -13.90 0.15
C GLU A 26 5.89 -12.67 -0.45
N LEU A 27 5.36 -11.78 0.40
CA LEU A 27 4.75 -10.54 -0.05
C LEU A 27 5.81 -9.60 -0.67
N LEU A 28 6.96 -9.44 -0.02
CA LEU A 28 8.05 -8.62 -0.55
C LEU A 28 8.57 -9.18 -1.88
N LEU A 29 8.71 -10.51 -1.99
CA LEU A 29 9.12 -11.19 -3.22
C LEU A 29 8.09 -10.96 -4.34
N PHE A 30 6.80 -11.15 -4.04
CA PHE A 30 5.70 -10.90 -4.98
C PHE A 30 5.72 -9.46 -5.51
N VAL A 31 5.83 -8.47 -4.62
CA VAL A 31 5.90 -7.05 -5.04
C VAL A 31 7.15 -6.80 -5.87
N THR A 32 8.30 -7.35 -5.47
CA THR A 32 9.57 -7.17 -6.20
C THR A 32 9.49 -7.76 -7.62
N ALA A 33 8.88 -8.94 -7.78
CA ALA A 33 8.64 -9.55 -9.08
C ALA A 33 7.78 -8.63 -9.97
N LEU A 34 6.67 -8.11 -9.44
CA LEU A 34 5.83 -7.14 -10.16
C LEU A 34 6.60 -5.88 -10.58
N LEU A 35 7.47 -5.35 -9.72
CA LEU A 35 8.27 -4.17 -10.04
C LEU A 35 9.25 -4.45 -11.19
N ILE A 36 9.87 -5.63 -11.21
CA ILE A 36 10.80 -6.05 -12.28
C ILE A 36 10.05 -6.24 -13.60
N ASP A 37 8.96 -7.00 -13.58
CA ASP A 37 8.17 -7.34 -14.77
C ASP A 37 7.60 -6.07 -15.44
N ASN A 38 7.15 -5.11 -14.64
CA ASN A 38 6.61 -3.84 -15.12
C ASN A 38 7.67 -2.75 -15.30
N ARG A 39 8.96 -3.05 -15.07
CA ARG A 39 10.08 -2.11 -15.15
C ARG A 39 9.86 -0.84 -14.32
N ILE A 40 9.29 -0.99 -13.13
CA ILE A 40 8.98 0.10 -12.20
C ILE A 40 10.14 0.29 -11.23
N SER A 41 10.84 1.41 -11.34
CA SER A 41 11.73 1.87 -10.27
C SER A 41 10.90 2.48 -9.13
N LEU A 42 10.80 1.75 -8.01
CA LEU A 42 10.12 2.17 -6.78
C LEU A 42 11.07 2.95 -5.86
N ARG A 43 10.53 3.97 -5.19
CA ARG A 43 11.12 4.61 -4.01
C ARG A 43 10.07 4.72 -2.92
N VAL A 44 10.44 4.37 -1.70
CA VAL A 44 9.58 4.52 -0.52
C VAL A 44 10.22 5.55 0.40
N CYS A 45 9.45 6.54 0.81
CA CYS A 45 9.91 7.62 1.68
C CYS A 45 9.03 7.72 2.92
N HIS A 46 9.68 7.88 4.07
CA HIS A 46 8.97 8.15 5.30
C HIS A 46 8.36 9.55 5.28
N VAL A 47 7.12 9.67 5.77
CA VAL A 47 6.45 10.92 6.06
C VAL A 47 5.86 10.84 7.48
N ALA A 48 5.83 11.95 8.22
CA ALA A 48 5.19 11.93 9.55
C ALA A 48 3.69 11.63 9.41
N GLY A 49 3.10 10.86 10.34
CA GLY A 49 1.67 10.50 10.30
C GLY A 49 0.73 11.70 10.24
N VAL A 50 1.10 12.83 10.86
CA VAL A 50 0.37 14.11 10.77
C VAL A 50 0.25 14.65 9.34
N ASN A 51 1.16 14.24 8.46
CA ASN A 51 1.20 14.59 7.04
C ASN A 51 0.64 13.45 6.15
N ASN A 52 0.14 12.36 6.74
CA ASN A 52 -0.53 11.25 6.05
C ASN A 52 -2.01 11.05 6.47
N PRO A 53 -2.79 12.11 6.77
CA PRO A 53 -4.07 11.96 7.47
C PRO A 53 -5.14 11.28 6.60
N VAL A 54 -5.09 11.45 5.28
CA VAL A 54 -6.03 10.81 4.35
C VAL A 54 -5.82 9.31 4.32
N ALA A 55 -4.56 8.84 4.18
CA ALA A 55 -4.29 7.41 4.15
C ALA A 55 -4.61 6.75 5.50
N ASP A 56 -4.30 7.41 6.62
CA ASP A 56 -4.68 6.94 7.96
C ASP A 56 -6.19 6.78 8.09
N ALA A 57 -6.97 7.81 7.71
CA ALA A 57 -8.43 7.75 7.71
C ALA A 57 -8.97 6.60 6.86
N LEU A 58 -8.45 6.43 5.63
CA LEU A 58 -8.87 5.36 4.73
C LEU A 58 -8.54 3.96 5.29
N SER A 59 -7.35 3.79 5.87
CA SER A 59 -6.94 2.51 6.47
C SER A 59 -7.82 2.07 7.65
N ARG A 60 -8.51 3.02 8.29
CA ARG A 60 -9.42 2.80 9.42
C ARG A 60 -10.89 2.82 9.02
N ALA A 61 -11.18 2.80 7.72
CA ALA A 61 -12.53 2.89 7.16
C ALA A 61 -13.31 4.17 7.57
N LEU A 62 -12.61 5.26 7.88
CA LEU A 62 -13.20 6.57 8.19
C LEU A 62 -13.47 7.36 6.90
N PHE A 63 -14.32 6.82 6.03
CA PHE A 63 -14.56 7.39 4.70
C PHE A 63 -15.20 8.77 4.73
N ASP A 64 -15.95 9.11 5.78
CA ASP A 64 -16.54 10.44 5.97
C ASP A 64 -15.49 11.50 6.34
N LEU A 65 -14.34 11.09 6.88
CA LEU A 65 -13.27 12.00 7.30
C LEU A 65 -12.40 12.42 6.11
N ALA A 66 -12.20 11.55 5.12
CA ALA A 66 -11.34 11.86 3.98
C ALA A 66 -11.81 13.11 3.18
N PRO A 67 -13.12 13.30 2.86
CA PRO A 67 -13.63 14.52 2.22
C PRO A 67 -13.50 15.78 3.07
N GLN A 68 -13.45 15.64 4.40
CA GLN A 68 -13.22 16.78 5.31
C GLN A 68 -11.74 17.20 5.32
N LEU A 69 -10.83 16.24 5.21
CA LEU A 69 -9.38 16.48 5.12
C LEU A 69 -8.98 17.04 3.76
N VAL A 70 -9.56 16.52 2.68
CA VAL A 70 -9.31 16.96 1.30
C VAL A 70 -10.65 17.12 0.59
N PRO A 71 -11.20 18.35 0.54
CA PRO A 71 -12.45 18.62 -0.17
C PRO A 71 -12.35 18.20 -1.64
N GLY A 72 -13.35 17.46 -2.11
CA GLY A 72 -13.42 16.97 -3.50
C GLY A 72 -12.62 15.70 -3.78
N ILE A 73 -12.08 15.01 -2.76
CA ILE A 73 -11.47 13.70 -2.93
C ILE A 73 -12.50 12.69 -3.47
N SER A 74 -12.10 11.90 -4.47
CA SER A 74 -12.89 10.78 -4.98
C SER A 74 -12.37 9.48 -4.39
N ILE A 75 -13.19 8.79 -3.61
CA ILE A 75 -12.87 7.48 -3.04
C ILE A 75 -13.46 6.41 -3.95
N GLY A 76 -12.60 5.59 -4.56
CA GLY A 76 -13.02 4.46 -5.39
C GLY A 76 -13.29 3.22 -4.57
N HIS A 77 -14.21 2.36 -5.04
CA HIS A 77 -14.41 1.04 -4.47
C HIS A 77 -13.42 0.05 -5.06
N PHE A 78 -12.79 -0.74 -4.19
CA PHE A 78 -11.97 -1.88 -4.58
C PHE A 78 -12.76 -3.17 -4.40
N SER A 79 -12.96 -3.90 -5.50
CA SER A 79 -13.44 -5.28 -5.47
C SER A 79 -12.24 -6.20 -5.72
N PRO A 80 -11.85 -7.04 -4.74
CA PRO A 80 -10.74 -7.96 -4.94
C PRO A 80 -11.06 -8.94 -6.08
N PRO A 81 -10.05 -9.40 -6.83
CA PRO A 81 -10.25 -10.42 -7.87
C PRO A 81 -10.81 -11.71 -7.25
N THR A 82 -11.70 -12.40 -7.96
CA THR A 82 -12.43 -13.60 -7.49
C THR A 82 -11.52 -14.75 -7.07
N CYS A 83 -10.33 -14.86 -7.66
CA CYS A 83 -9.32 -15.84 -7.24
C CYS A 83 -8.82 -15.64 -5.80
N ALA A 84 -8.95 -14.44 -5.23
CA ALA A 84 -8.63 -14.15 -3.84
C ALA A 84 -9.77 -14.54 -2.86
N LEU A 85 -10.96 -14.92 -3.37
CA LEU A 85 -12.12 -15.31 -2.56
C LEU A 85 -12.23 -16.82 -2.34
N GLY A 86 -11.27 -17.61 -2.83
CA GLY A 86 -11.21 -19.06 -2.59
C GLY A 86 -12.28 -19.86 -3.35
N GLU A 87 -12.74 -19.38 -4.51
CA GLU A 87 -13.55 -20.22 -5.39
C GLU A 87 -12.64 -21.33 -5.98
N GLU A 88 -12.70 -22.51 -5.38
CA GLU A 88 -12.19 -23.74 -5.98
C GLU A 88 -12.93 -23.96 -7.30
N THR A 89 -12.26 -23.69 -8.43
CA THR A 89 -12.70 -24.24 -9.71
C THR A 89 -12.70 -25.76 -9.60
N LYS A 90 -13.91 -26.33 -9.53
CA LYS A 90 -14.19 -27.77 -9.67
C LYS A 90 -13.68 -28.33 -10.99
#